data_AF-A0A0V1JU24-F1
#
_entry.id   AF-A0A0V1JU24-F1
#
_cell.length_a   1.000
_cell.length_b   1.000
_cell.length_c   1.000
_cell.angle_alpha   90.00
_cell.angle_beta   90.00
_cell.angle_gamma   90.00
#
_symmetry.space_group_name_H-M   'P 1'
#
loop_
_entity.id
_entity.type
_entity.pdbx_description
1 polymer ?
#
loop_
_entity_poly.entity_id
_entity_poly.type
_entity_poly.pdbx_seq_one_letter_code
_entity_poly.pdbx_strand_id
1 'polypeptide(L)'
;MLSKKQLAVIGSIKAHISLLVYMVELLLDPSIRTWVFVPIVLFTFLIGVVRHYLAILIHTKKEIGLQQIQDSHALVRSRLLRENGRYLSKHSFLMRKQFFNDEETGYFKVAQQRQSPVVNPMSDPSVMTDMLKGNLLNVIPMLVIGGWINWTFSGFVTTKVPFPLTLRFKPMLQHGIALASLDASWVSSASWYFLNVFGLRSMYALILGEDNAADQARLMQEQVTMSANTVPHDPRQAFKAEWEALQICSHNWMSKSEGKVLESTLALIKSNALHLAEEIEKEIIQRDLAIAKKKIVRLNEEQCIDFYMDMARSASFDQVVRQLSSGEAIAMVLEGRRAIGTWKNIIQKLDNAPFENYHQLHVDKECLHASDDYFKARREIQFIFPEVQLVPWNEEVQHYLQEEVIPTMSRALEELARTNPIDPLKWLASWLWRHDPQRGESTIADDY
;
A
#
# COMPACT_ATOMS: atom_id res chain seq x y z
N MET A 1 -72.47 13.75 -18.64
CA MET A 1 -71.17 14.45 -18.49
C MET A 1 -71.29 15.41 -17.32
N LEU A 2 -70.51 15.21 -16.25
CA LEU A 2 -70.51 16.11 -15.10
C LEU A 2 -69.92 17.47 -15.49
N SER A 3 -70.55 18.57 -15.05
CA SER A 3 -70.05 19.93 -15.30
C SER A 3 -68.71 20.17 -14.59
N LYS A 4 -67.85 21.04 -15.14
CA LYS A 4 -66.55 21.43 -14.54
C LYS A 4 -66.67 21.84 -13.06
N LYS A 5 -67.79 22.46 -12.66
CA LYS A 5 -68.05 22.81 -11.25
C LYS A 5 -68.28 21.58 -10.37
N GLN A 6 -68.97 20.55 -10.87
CA GLN A 6 -69.19 19.31 -10.12
C GLN A 6 -67.92 18.47 -10.02
N LEU A 7 -67.07 18.45 -11.05
CA LEU A 7 -65.74 17.83 -10.99
C LEU A 7 -64.81 18.53 -9.99
N ALA A 8 -64.87 19.87 -9.88
CA ALA A 8 -64.11 20.62 -8.87
C ALA A 8 -64.60 20.35 -7.44
N VAL A 9 -65.91 20.25 -7.23
CA VAL A 9 -66.49 19.90 -5.92
C VAL A 9 -66.14 18.46 -5.53
N ILE A 10 -66.22 17.51 -6.46
CA ILE A 10 -65.80 16.12 -6.22
C ILE A 10 -64.30 16.06 -5.93
N GLY A 11 -63.46 16.81 -6.65
CA GLY A 11 -62.02 16.91 -6.38
C GLY A 11 -61.71 17.51 -5.00
N SER A 12 -62.44 18.56 -4.61
CA SER A 12 -62.29 19.20 -3.29
C SER A 12 -62.77 18.31 -2.15
N ILE A 13 -63.87 17.56 -2.35
CA ILE A 13 -64.36 16.56 -1.39
C ILE A 13 -63.39 15.39 -1.30
N LYS A 14 -62.84 14.91 -2.43
CA LYS A 14 -61.82 13.84 -2.42
C LYS A 14 -60.53 14.30 -1.75
N ALA A 15 -60.11 15.54 -1.95
CA ALA A 15 -58.96 16.15 -1.27
C ALA A 15 -59.23 16.34 0.24
N HIS A 16 -60.41 16.81 0.63
CA HIS A 16 -60.80 16.92 2.04
C HIS A 16 -60.94 15.57 2.72
N ILE A 17 -61.52 14.57 2.06
CA ILE A 17 -61.58 13.19 2.56
C ILE A 17 -60.17 12.60 2.64
N SER A 18 -59.30 12.84 1.66
CA SER A 18 -57.90 12.42 1.72
C SER A 18 -57.18 13.12 2.88
N LEU A 19 -57.35 14.42 3.09
CA LEU A 19 -56.79 15.17 4.23
C LEU A 19 -57.34 14.69 5.59
N LEU A 20 -58.64 14.39 5.67
CA LEU A 20 -59.27 13.80 6.85
C LEU A 20 -58.75 12.38 7.14
N VAL A 21 -58.54 11.57 6.10
CA VAL A 21 -57.92 10.24 6.21
C VAL A 21 -56.45 10.32 6.64
N TYR A 22 -55.75 11.42 6.32
CA TYR A 22 -54.36 11.67 6.74
C TYR A 22 -54.23 12.20 8.18
N MET A 23 -55.32 12.59 8.86
CA MET A 23 -55.26 13.28 10.17
C MET A 23 -56.03 12.60 11.31
N VAL A 24 -56.02 11.27 11.39
CA VAL A 24 -56.24 10.62 12.69
C VAL A 24 -54.89 10.57 13.41
N GLU A 25 -54.51 11.71 14.00
CA GLU A 25 -53.45 11.70 15.01
C GLU A 25 -54.03 11.11 16.29
N LEU A 26 -53.67 9.86 16.60
CA LEU A 26 -54.00 9.28 17.88
C LEU A 26 -53.20 10.00 18.96
N LEU A 27 -53.90 10.58 19.93
CA LEU A 27 -53.29 11.06 21.16
C LEU A 27 -52.93 9.84 22.02
N LEU A 28 -51.64 9.55 22.16
CA LEU A 28 -51.15 8.49 23.03
C LEU A 28 -50.91 9.01 24.45
N ASP A 29 -51.11 8.16 25.45
CA ASP A 29 -50.76 8.46 26.83
C ASP A 29 -49.25 8.73 26.95
N PRO A 30 -48.81 9.89 27.47
CA PRO A 30 -47.40 10.20 27.72
C PRO A 30 -46.66 9.14 28.54
N SER A 31 -47.36 8.36 29.36
CA SER A 31 -46.81 7.27 30.16
C SER A 31 -46.21 6.17 29.28
N ILE A 32 -46.77 5.90 28.09
CA ILE A 32 -46.25 4.91 27.14
C ILE A 32 -44.84 5.29 26.68
N ARG A 33 -44.58 6.58 26.50
CA ARG A 33 -43.24 7.09 26.12
C ARG A 33 -42.20 6.78 27.21
N THR A 34 -42.54 7.04 28.46
CA THR A 34 -41.59 6.91 29.59
C THR A 34 -41.38 5.46 30.01
N TRP A 35 -42.44 4.63 29.98
CA TRP A 35 -42.41 3.27 30.54
C TRP A 35 -42.22 2.17 29.50
N VAL A 36 -42.43 2.45 28.21
CA VAL A 36 -42.33 1.45 27.14
C VAL A 36 -41.32 1.89 26.08
N PHE A 37 -41.49 3.07 25.50
CA PHE A 37 -40.65 3.53 24.40
C PHE A 37 -39.18 3.69 24.80
N VAL A 38 -38.88 4.51 25.82
CA VAL A 38 -37.51 4.76 26.28
C VAL A 38 -36.86 3.50 26.87
N PRO A 39 -37.55 2.72 27.73
CA PRO A 39 -36.97 1.51 28.29
C PRO A 39 -36.62 0.46 27.24
N ILE A 40 -37.44 0.28 26.19
CA ILE A 40 -37.10 -0.65 25.09
C ILE A 40 -35.81 -0.22 24.38
N VAL A 41 -35.62 1.08 24.11
CA VAL A 41 -34.37 1.58 23.48
C VAL A 41 -33.17 1.31 24.38
N LEU A 42 -33.24 1.67 25.66
CA LEU A 42 -32.14 1.46 26.60
C LEU A 42 -31.83 -0.03 26.78
N PHE A 43 -32.87 -0.85 26.91
CA PHE A 43 -32.76 -2.30 27.09
C PHE A 43 -32.12 -2.96 25.86
N THR A 44 -32.56 -2.62 24.65
CA THR A 44 -31.96 -3.12 23.40
C THR A 44 -30.49 -2.76 23.30
N PHE A 45 -30.12 -1.52 23.64
CA PHE A 45 -28.75 -1.05 23.65
C PHE A 45 -27.87 -1.84 24.62
N LEU A 46 -28.30 -1.96 25.88
CA LEU A 46 -27.53 -2.65 26.92
C LEU A 46 -27.36 -4.14 26.61
N ILE A 47 -28.38 -4.81 26.09
CA ILE A 47 -28.27 -6.20 25.64
C ILE A 47 -27.25 -6.34 24.51
N GLY A 48 -27.23 -5.40 23.56
CA GLY A 48 -26.22 -5.39 22.49
C GLY A 48 -24.79 -5.32 23.04
N VAL A 49 -24.55 -4.47 24.03
CA VAL A 49 -23.25 -4.33 24.72
C VAL A 49 -22.89 -5.59 25.50
N VAL A 50 -23.81 -6.12 26.30
CA VAL A 50 -23.59 -7.36 27.08
C VAL A 50 -23.27 -8.53 26.15
N ARG A 51 -24.01 -8.65 25.03
CA ARG A 51 -23.80 -9.69 24.03
C ARG A 51 -22.40 -9.60 23.40
N HIS A 52 -21.92 -8.39 23.11
CA HIS A 52 -20.57 -8.20 22.58
C HIS A 52 -19.50 -8.74 23.54
N TYR A 53 -19.57 -8.38 24.82
CA TYR A 53 -18.62 -8.87 25.81
C TYR A 53 -18.75 -10.37 26.08
N LEU A 54 -19.97 -10.91 26.11
CA LEU A 54 -20.19 -12.36 26.21
C LEU A 54 -19.60 -13.11 25.01
N ALA A 55 -19.74 -12.56 23.80
CA ALA A 55 -19.14 -13.16 22.61
C ALA A 55 -17.61 -13.20 22.70
N ILE A 56 -16.97 -12.14 23.21
CA ILE A 56 -15.52 -12.11 23.45
C ILE A 56 -15.12 -13.18 24.48
N LEU A 57 -15.89 -13.31 25.57
CA LEU A 57 -15.60 -14.28 26.64
C LEU A 57 -15.79 -15.74 26.20
N ILE A 58 -16.77 -16.00 25.34
CA ILE A 58 -17.07 -17.34 24.82
C ILE A 58 -16.13 -17.71 23.68
N HIS A 59 -15.50 -16.73 23.01
CA HIS A 59 -14.60 -17.01 21.90
C HIS A 59 -13.37 -17.79 22.37
N THR A 60 -13.40 -19.09 22.13
CA THR A 60 -12.26 -19.98 22.32
C THR A 60 -11.41 -19.94 21.06
N LYS A 61 -10.09 -19.78 21.22
CA LYS A 61 -9.16 -19.97 20.10
C LYS A 61 -9.11 -21.47 19.82
N LYS A 62 -9.64 -21.89 18.67
CA LYS A 62 -9.50 -23.28 18.21
C LYS A 62 -8.02 -23.57 18.00
N GLU A 63 -7.52 -24.66 18.59
CA GLU A 63 -6.16 -25.11 18.32
C GLU A 63 -6.09 -25.59 16.86
N ILE A 64 -5.35 -24.84 16.05
CA ILE A 64 -5.13 -25.16 14.64
C ILE A 64 -3.86 -26.02 14.60
N GLY A 65 -3.93 -27.16 13.91
CA GLY A 65 -2.76 -28.04 13.74
C GLY A 65 -1.62 -27.31 13.03
N LEU A 66 -0.38 -27.58 13.44
CA LEU A 66 0.83 -26.94 12.89
C LEU A 66 0.91 -27.08 11.36
N GLN A 67 0.49 -28.23 10.83
CA GLN A 67 0.47 -28.50 9.40
C GLN A 67 -0.51 -27.60 8.63
N GLN A 68 -1.71 -27.35 9.18
CA GLN A 68 -2.70 -26.47 8.57
C GLN A 68 -2.23 -25.01 8.55
N ILE A 69 -1.49 -24.58 9.58
CA ILE A 69 -0.87 -23.25 9.61
C ILE A 69 0.23 -23.16 8.55
N GLN A 70 1.08 -24.18 8.44
CA GLN A 70 2.14 -24.23 7.43
C GLN A 70 1.58 -24.15 6.00
N ASP A 71 0.54 -24.92 5.74
CA ASP A 71 -0.18 -24.96 4.46
C ASP A 71 -0.82 -23.59 4.12
N SER A 72 -1.44 -22.94 5.11
CA SER A 72 -1.97 -21.58 4.97
C SER A 72 -0.88 -20.56 4.63
N HIS A 73 0.23 -20.58 5.36
CA HIS A 73 1.36 -19.68 5.10
C HIS A 73 2.01 -19.94 3.73
N ALA A 74 2.07 -21.20 3.27
CA ALA A 74 2.58 -21.55 1.95
C ALA A 74 1.71 -20.96 0.82
N LEU A 75 0.38 -21.02 0.96
CA LEU A 75 -0.55 -20.38 0.02
C LEU A 75 -0.38 -18.86 -0.01
N VAL A 76 -0.31 -18.22 1.16
CA VAL A 76 -0.07 -16.76 1.25
C VAL A 76 1.26 -16.38 0.60
N ARG A 77 2.32 -17.16 0.86
CA ARG A 77 3.65 -16.93 0.28
C ARG A 77 3.64 -17.06 -1.24
N SER A 78 2.92 -18.03 -1.80
CA SER A 78 2.77 -18.17 -3.25
C SER A 78 1.99 -17.00 -3.85
N ARG A 79 0.91 -16.57 -3.21
CA ARG A 79 0.14 -15.40 -3.66
C ARG A 79 1.01 -14.15 -3.70
N LEU A 80 1.79 -13.91 -2.64
CA LEU A 80 2.75 -12.79 -2.58
C LEU A 80 3.83 -12.91 -3.65
N LEU A 81 4.33 -14.11 -3.93
CA LEU A 81 5.29 -14.35 -5.02
C LEU A 81 4.67 -14.02 -6.38
N ARG A 82 3.39 -14.36 -6.61
CA ARG A 82 2.68 -14.03 -7.85
C ARG A 82 2.43 -12.55 -8.01
N GLU A 83 1.94 -11.88 -6.97
CA GLU A 83 1.56 -10.47 -7.00
C GLU A 83 2.79 -9.54 -7.00
N ASN A 84 3.81 -9.87 -6.20
CA ASN A 84 4.98 -9.02 -5.95
C ASN A 84 6.30 -9.62 -6.45
N GLY A 85 6.26 -10.73 -7.18
CA GLY A 85 7.46 -11.41 -7.70
C GLY A 85 8.30 -10.55 -8.66
N ARG A 86 7.74 -9.46 -9.17
CA ARG A 86 8.41 -8.47 -10.02
C ARG A 86 9.60 -7.76 -9.38
N TYR A 87 9.70 -7.73 -8.05
CA TYR A 87 10.82 -7.11 -7.33
C TYR A 87 12.00 -8.05 -7.12
N LEU A 88 11.82 -9.35 -7.35
CA LEU A 88 12.89 -10.33 -7.24
C LEU A 88 13.68 -10.39 -8.55
N SER A 89 14.95 -10.80 -8.48
CA SER A 89 15.66 -11.16 -9.71
C SER A 89 15.00 -12.35 -10.40
N LYS A 90 15.10 -12.42 -11.73
CA LYS A 90 14.51 -13.50 -12.52
C LYS A 90 14.90 -14.89 -12.02
N HIS A 91 16.18 -15.08 -11.70
CA HIS A 91 16.67 -16.32 -11.12
C HIS A 91 15.99 -16.65 -9.78
N SER A 92 15.93 -15.68 -8.87
CA SER A 92 15.29 -15.83 -7.56
C SER A 92 13.80 -16.14 -7.63
N PHE A 93 13.10 -15.53 -8.59
CA PHE A 93 11.69 -15.81 -8.85
C PHE A 93 11.49 -17.22 -9.39
N LEU A 94 12.28 -17.64 -10.39
CA LEU A 94 12.18 -18.96 -11.00
C LEU A 94 12.48 -20.08 -10.00
N MET A 95 13.51 -19.93 -9.16
CA MET A 95 13.83 -20.89 -8.10
C MET A 95 12.65 -21.07 -7.11
N ARG A 96 11.98 -19.98 -6.73
CA ARG A 96 10.83 -20.01 -5.82
C ARG A 96 9.59 -20.57 -6.52
N LYS A 97 9.38 -20.24 -7.79
CA LYS A 97 8.33 -20.82 -8.63
C LYS A 97 8.52 -22.33 -8.74
N GLN A 98 9.74 -22.80 -9.01
CA GLN A 98 10.06 -24.23 -9.08
C GLN A 98 9.79 -24.92 -7.73
N PHE A 99 10.24 -24.36 -6.60
CA PHE A 99 9.94 -24.93 -5.28
C PHE A 99 8.44 -25.21 -5.03
N PHE A 100 7.56 -24.34 -5.53
CA PHE A 100 6.10 -24.51 -5.39
C PHE A 100 5.50 -25.41 -6.48
N ASN A 101 5.94 -25.27 -7.73
CA ASN A 101 5.29 -25.83 -8.92
C ASN A 101 6.00 -27.01 -9.58
N ASP A 102 7.15 -27.45 -9.07
CA ASP A 102 7.85 -28.61 -9.59
C ASP A 102 6.94 -29.84 -9.67
N GLU A 103 7.03 -30.59 -10.77
CA GLU A 103 6.06 -31.65 -11.10
C GLU A 103 6.19 -32.87 -10.17
N GLU A 104 7.39 -33.10 -9.62
CA GLU A 104 7.69 -34.25 -8.75
C GLU A 104 7.84 -33.83 -7.29
N THR A 105 8.54 -32.72 -7.02
CA THR A 105 8.93 -32.28 -5.66
C THR A 105 8.20 -31.03 -5.18
N GLY A 106 7.38 -30.41 -6.04
CA GLY A 106 6.74 -29.14 -5.76
C GLY A 106 5.83 -29.20 -4.55
N TYR A 107 5.93 -28.19 -3.68
CA TYR A 107 5.18 -28.16 -2.42
C TYR A 107 3.68 -28.38 -2.62
N PHE A 108 3.07 -27.78 -3.65
CA PHE A 108 1.64 -27.91 -3.91
C PHE A 108 1.25 -29.28 -4.47
N LYS A 109 2.13 -29.93 -5.23
CA LYS A 109 1.86 -31.28 -5.75
C LYS A 109 1.90 -32.31 -4.63
N VAL A 110 2.92 -32.23 -3.76
CA VAL A 110 3.05 -33.07 -2.56
C VAL A 110 1.89 -32.79 -1.61
N ALA A 111 1.52 -31.52 -1.40
CA ALA A 111 0.42 -31.15 -0.51
C ALA A 111 -0.96 -31.64 -1.00
N GLN A 112 -1.20 -31.69 -2.31
CA GLN A 112 -2.42 -32.27 -2.89
C GLN A 112 -2.56 -33.78 -2.64
N GLN A 113 -1.43 -34.50 -2.58
CA GLN A 113 -1.42 -35.95 -2.33
C GLN A 113 -1.65 -36.31 -0.86
N ARG A 114 -1.42 -35.36 0.07
CA ARG A 114 -1.70 -35.55 1.50
C ARG A 114 -3.20 -35.77 1.68
N GLN A 115 -3.59 -36.71 2.54
CA GLN A 115 -4.98 -36.88 2.94
C GLN A 115 -5.43 -35.63 3.71
N SER A 116 -6.35 -34.85 3.14
CA SER A 116 -7.02 -33.77 3.86
C SER A 116 -7.87 -34.41 4.96
N PRO A 117 -7.72 -34.05 6.25
CA PRO A 117 -8.65 -34.49 7.29
C PRO A 117 -10.04 -33.84 7.15
N VAL A 118 -10.22 -32.91 6.19
CA VAL A 118 -11.48 -32.23 5.91
C VAL A 118 -12.21 -33.02 4.82
N VAL A 119 -13.03 -33.96 5.28
CA VAL A 119 -14.09 -34.56 4.46
C VAL A 119 -15.10 -33.46 4.11
N ASN A 120 -15.68 -33.50 2.91
CA ASN A 120 -16.63 -32.49 2.42
C ASN A 120 -17.64 -32.03 3.52
N PRO A 121 -17.98 -30.73 3.61
CA PRO A 121 -18.92 -30.22 4.59
C PRO A 121 -20.33 -30.84 4.51
N MET A 122 -20.69 -31.51 3.41
CA MET A 122 -21.94 -32.26 3.26
C MET A 122 -21.89 -33.68 3.82
N SER A 123 -20.70 -34.22 4.09
CA SER A 123 -20.55 -35.59 4.61
C SER A 123 -20.36 -35.66 6.11
N ASP A 124 -20.09 -34.54 6.78
CA ASP A 124 -19.88 -34.50 8.23
C ASP A 124 -20.92 -33.59 8.92
N PRO A 125 -21.96 -34.17 9.56
CA PRO A 125 -23.00 -33.42 10.25
C PRO A 125 -22.45 -32.44 11.31
N SER A 126 -21.28 -32.70 11.88
CA SER A 126 -20.70 -31.93 12.99
C SER A 126 -20.29 -30.50 12.60
N VAL A 127 -19.65 -30.31 11.44
CA VAL A 127 -19.15 -29.00 10.96
C VAL A 127 -20.31 -28.08 10.55
N MET A 128 -21.35 -28.65 9.92
CA MET A 128 -22.60 -27.94 9.65
C MET A 128 -23.28 -27.53 10.96
N THR A 129 -23.28 -28.42 11.96
CA THR A 129 -23.86 -28.12 13.27
C THR A 129 -23.11 -26.98 13.97
N ASP A 130 -21.79 -26.89 13.87
CA ASP A 130 -21.02 -25.83 14.50
C ASP A 130 -21.20 -24.46 13.82
N MET A 131 -21.34 -24.43 12.49
CA MET A 131 -21.73 -23.21 11.76
C MET A 131 -23.18 -22.79 12.09
N LEU A 132 -24.10 -23.75 12.18
CA LEU A 132 -25.48 -23.51 12.57
C LEU A 132 -25.57 -23.03 14.02
N LYS A 133 -24.80 -23.60 14.96
CA LYS A 133 -24.73 -23.15 16.36
C LYS A 133 -24.30 -21.69 16.44
N GLY A 134 -23.25 -21.30 15.71
CA GLY A 134 -22.78 -19.90 15.69
C GLY A 134 -23.85 -18.91 15.23
N ASN A 135 -24.60 -19.25 14.19
CA ASN A 135 -25.69 -18.41 13.67
C ASN A 135 -26.94 -18.43 14.57
N LEU A 136 -27.27 -19.59 15.14
CA LEU A 136 -28.40 -19.75 16.06
C LEU A 136 -28.18 -18.97 17.36
N LEU A 137 -26.96 -18.94 17.89
CA LEU A 137 -26.60 -18.13 19.05
C LEU A 137 -26.81 -16.62 18.82
N ASN A 138 -26.74 -16.17 17.56
CA ASN A 138 -27.01 -14.77 17.21
C ASN A 138 -28.50 -14.46 17.04
N VAL A 139 -29.30 -15.39 16.51
CA VAL A 139 -30.73 -15.17 16.19
C VAL A 139 -31.66 -15.51 17.35
N ILE A 140 -31.37 -16.56 18.12
CA ILE A 140 -32.26 -17.04 19.19
C ILE A 140 -32.48 -15.97 20.27
N PRO A 141 -31.45 -15.31 20.84
CA PRO A 141 -31.66 -14.31 21.88
C PRO A 141 -32.56 -13.16 21.39
N MET A 142 -32.38 -12.74 20.13
CA MET A 142 -33.18 -11.67 19.53
C MET A 142 -34.67 -12.04 19.46
N LEU A 143 -34.99 -13.26 19.04
CA LEU A 143 -36.37 -13.76 18.96
C LEU A 143 -36.99 -13.97 20.34
N VAL A 144 -36.24 -14.52 21.28
CA VAL A 144 -36.69 -14.74 22.67
C VAL A 144 -37.04 -13.40 23.32
N ILE A 145 -36.16 -12.40 23.19
CA ILE A 145 -36.40 -11.07 23.75
C ILE A 145 -37.56 -10.37 23.04
N GLY A 146 -37.65 -10.46 21.71
CA GLY A 146 -38.77 -9.91 20.95
C GLY A 146 -40.11 -10.54 21.35
N GLY A 147 -40.13 -11.85 21.58
CA GLY A 147 -41.29 -12.57 22.11
C GLY A 147 -41.66 -12.14 23.54
N TRP A 148 -40.66 -11.96 24.41
CA TRP A 148 -40.86 -11.47 25.77
C TRP A 148 -41.41 -10.04 25.81
N ILE A 149 -40.89 -9.14 24.97
CA ILE A 149 -41.40 -7.76 24.81
C ILE A 149 -42.84 -7.80 24.31
N ASN A 150 -43.11 -8.63 23.29
CA ASN A 150 -44.46 -8.79 22.76
C ASN A 150 -45.43 -9.30 23.84
N TRP A 151 -45.02 -10.27 24.66
CA TRP A 151 -45.85 -10.77 25.76
C TRP A 151 -46.09 -9.70 26.84
N THR A 152 -45.04 -9.00 27.26
CA THR A 152 -45.08 -8.02 28.36
C THR A 152 -45.80 -6.72 27.98
N PHE A 153 -45.60 -6.25 26.74
CA PHE A 153 -46.09 -4.97 26.24
C PHE A 153 -47.05 -5.15 25.05
N SER A 154 -48.04 -6.05 25.19
CA SER A 154 -49.11 -6.24 24.19
C SER A 154 -50.34 -5.37 24.48
N GLY A 155 -51.22 -5.22 23.48
CA GLY A 155 -52.54 -4.61 23.64
C GLY A 155 -52.63 -3.10 23.37
N PHE A 156 -51.53 -2.44 23.06
CA PHE A 156 -51.51 -1.00 22.78
C PHE A 156 -50.54 -0.61 21.64
N VAL A 157 -50.75 0.59 21.08
CA VAL A 157 -49.91 1.19 20.05
C VAL A 157 -48.73 1.91 20.72
N THR A 158 -47.51 1.72 20.23
CA THR A 158 -46.30 2.33 20.83
C THR A 158 -45.90 3.64 20.16
N THR A 159 -45.80 3.65 18.83
CA THR A 159 -45.37 4.84 18.08
C THR A 159 -45.86 4.78 16.63
N LYS A 160 -45.73 5.89 15.91
CA LYS A 160 -46.00 6.01 14.47
C LYS A 160 -44.68 6.19 13.74
N VAL A 161 -44.40 5.36 12.75
CA VAL A 161 -43.25 5.59 11.86
C VAL A 161 -43.55 6.71 10.86
N PRO A 162 -42.57 7.54 10.48
CA PRO A 162 -42.78 8.72 9.65
C PRO A 162 -42.91 8.43 8.14
N PHE A 163 -42.94 7.15 7.75
CA PHE A 163 -43.02 6.71 6.36
C PHE A 163 -44.17 5.71 6.18
N PRO A 164 -44.87 5.73 5.03
CA PRO A 164 -46.00 4.85 4.78
C PRO A 164 -45.53 3.40 4.60
N LEU A 165 -46.21 2.47 5.28
CA LEU A 165 -45.96 1.04 5.18
C LEU A 165 -47.07 0.34 4.40
N THR A 166 -46.73 -0.75 3.71
CA THR A 166 -47.73 -1.52 2.96
C THR A 166 -48.62 -2.34 3.90
N LEU A 167 -49.91 -2.45 3.55
CA LEU A 167 -50.92 -3.14 4.37
C LEU A 167 -50.61 -4.62 4.62
N ARG A 168 -49.77 -5.27 3.79
CA ARG A 168 -49.39 -6.67 3.97
C ARG A 168 -48.53 -6.91 5.22
N PHE A 169 -47.80 -5.89 5.68
CA PHE A 169 -47.00 -6.00 6.90
C PHE A 169 -47.81 -5.72 8.17
N LYS A 170 -49.05 -5.24 8.04
CA LYS A 170 -49.89 -4.85 9.17
C LYS A 170 -50.07 -5.95 10.23
N PRO A 171 -50.37 -7.23 9.89
CA PRO A 171 -50.51 -8.28 10.90
C PRO A 171 -49.24 -8.57 11.70
N MET A 172 -48.06 -8.30 11.10
CA MET A 172 -46.77 -8.45 11.76
C MET A 172 -46.45 -7.24 12.63
N LEU A 173 -46.71 -6.03 12.12
CA LEU A 173 -46.34 -4.78 12.77
C LEU A 173 -47.25 -4.37 13.93
N GLN A 174 -48.50 -4.82 13.88
CA GLN A 174 -49.55 -4.53 14.86
C GLN A 174 -49.96 -5.78 15.62
N HIS A 175 -49.02 -6.70 15.80
CA HIS A 175 -49.27 -7.90 16.59
C HIS A 175 -49.75 -7.50 18.01
N GLY A 176 -50.87 -8.08 18.45
CA GLY A 176 -51.51 -7.74 19.72
C GLY A 176 -52.48 -6.55 19.68
N ILE A 177 -52.80 -5.99 18.50
CA ILE A 177 -53.74 -4.86 18.34
C ILE A 177 -54.93 -5.31 17.47
N ALA A 178 -56.14 -5.26 18.01
CA ALA A 178 -57.35 -5.77 17.33
C ALA A 178 -58.03 -4.75 16.37
N LEU A 179 -57.33 -3.69 15.93
CA LEU A 179 -57.92 -2.60 15.15
C LEU A 179 -57.67 -2.77 13.64
N ALA A 180 -58.63 -3.37 12.94
CA ALA A 180 -58.55 -3.63 11.50
C ALA A 180 -58.50 -2.36 10.63
N SER A 181 -58.96 -1.21 11.12
CA SER A 181 -58.99 0.07 10.39
C SER A 181 -57.76 0.97 10.62
N LEU A 182 -56.88 0.62 11.57
CA LEU A 182 -55.70 1.44 11.90
C LEU A 182 -54.69 1.46 10.74
N ASP A 183 -54.06 2.61 10.48
CA ASP A 183 -53.01 2.68 9.47
C ASP A 183 -51.78 1.81 9.86
N ALA A 184 -51.14 1.17 8.90
CA ALA A 184 -49.99 0.28 9.10
C ALA A 184 -48.74 1.00 9.64
N SER A 185 -48.72 2.34 9.55
CA SER A 185 -47.65 3.19 10.11
C SER A 185 -47.60 3.19 11.64
N TRP A 186 -48.71 2.83 12.31
CA TRP A 186 -48.74 2.66 13.76
C TRP A 186 -48.23 1.27 14.13
N VAL A 187 -47.23 1.22 15.01
CA VAL A 187 -46.51 -0.03 15.32
C VAL A 187 -46.64 -0.43 16.79
N SER A 188 -46.59 -1.73 17.03
CA SER A 188 -46.54 -2.32 18.38
C SER A 188 -45.15 -2.19 19.02
N SER A 189 -45.07 -2.52 20.30
CA SER A 189 -43.83 -2.53 21.08
C SER A 189 -42.79 -3.51 20.52
N ALA A 190 -43.23 -4.67 20.02
CA ALA A 190 -42.38 -5.68 19.40
C ALA A 190 -41.74 -5.16 18.10
N SER A 191 -42.51 -4.42 17.31
CA SER A 191 -42.00 -3.81 16.07
C SER A 191 -41.05 -2.66 16.35
N TRP A 192 -41.31 -1.89 17.41
CA TRP A 192 -40.36 -0.88 17.90
C TRP A 192 -39.04 -1.52 18.37
N TYR A 193 -39.09 -2.65 19.06
CA TYR A 193 -37.90 -3.43 19.43
C TYR A 193 -37.08 -3.85 18.20
N PHE A 194 -37.71 -4.48 17.20
CA PHE A 194 -37.01 -4.91 15.99
C PHE A 194 -36.39 -3.73 15.23
N LEU A 195 -37.08 -2.59 15.18
CA LEU A 195 -36.53 -1.36 14.58
C LEU A 195 -35.26 -0.91 15.32
N ASN A 196 -35.25 -0.93 16.66
CA ASN A 196 -34.05 -0.60 17.43
C ASN A 196 -32.91 -1.60 17.25
N VAL A 197 -33.20 -2.91 17.18
CA VAL A 197 -32.17 -3.93 16.92
C VAL A 197 -31.42 -3.65 15.62
N PHE A 198 -32.13 -3.26 14.55
CA PHE A 198 -31.49 -2.92 13.27
C PHE A 198 -30.91 -1.50 13.24
N GLY A 199 -31.53 -0.54 13.93
CA GLY A 199 -31.16 0.88 13.91
C GLY A 199 -29.97 1.23 14.79
N LEU A 200 -29.74 0.53 15.91
CA LEU A 200 -28.65 0.81 16.85
C LEU A 200 -27.28 0.30 16.37
N ARG A 201 -27.22 -0.35 15.21
CA ARG A 201 -26.00 -0.89 14.59
C ARG A 201 -24.85 0.13 14.53
N SER A 202 -25.10 1.28 13.92
CA SER A 202 -24.07 2.32 13.75
C SER A 202 -23.60 2.89 15.08
N MET A 203 -24.48 2.91 16.09
CA MET A 203 -24.12 3.35 17.44
C MET A 203 -23.21 2.32 18.12
N TYR A 204 -23.46 1.02 17.95
CA TYR A 204 -22.54 0.00 18.46
C TYR A 204 -21.16 0.09 17.79
N ALA A 205 -21.10 0.34 16.48
CA ALA A 205 -19.82 0.51 15.77
C ALA A 205 -19.02 1.71 16.29
N LEU A 206 -19.70 2.83 16.59
CA LEU A 206 -19.05 4.02 17.13
C LEU A 206 -18.50 3.80 18.55
N ILE A 207 -19.23 3.06 19.39
CA ILE A 207 -18.89 2.90 20.82
C ILE A 207 -17.94 1.72 21.06
N LEU A 208 -18.11 0.61 20.33
CA LEU A 208 -17.40 -0.65 20.52
C LEU A 208 -16.30 -0.90 19.47
N GLY A 209 -16.22 -0.09 18.41
CA GLY A 209 -15.23 -0.23 17.34
C GLY A 209 -15.64 -1.20 16.23
N GLU A 210 -14.70 -1.47 15.31
CA GLU A 210 -14.94 -2.25 14.08
C GLU A 210 -15.16 -3.77 14.31
N ASP A 211 -14.70 -4.32 15.45
CA ASP A 211 -14.85 -5.74 15.81
C ASP A 211 -16.10 -5.99 16.68
N ASN A 212 -17.19 -5.27 16.41
CA ASN A 212 -18.41 -5.36 17.20
C ASN A 212 -19.19 -6.65 16.90
N ALA A 213 -18.99 -7.69 17.72
CA ALA A 213 -19.84 -8.89 17.69
C ALA A 213 -21.36 -8.58 17.82
N ALA A 214 -21.73 -7.37 18.27
CA ALA A 214 -23.09 -6.83 18.35
C ALA A 214 -23.79 -6.62 16.97
N ASP A 215 -23.06 -6.55 15.85
CA ASP A 215 -23.63 -6.27 14.51
C ASP A 215 -24.12 -7.54 13.78
N GLN A 216 -25.41 -7.84 13.90
CA GLN A 216 -26.03 -9.02 13.27
C GLN A 216 -26.17 -8.91 11.74
N ALA A 217 -26.33 -7.69 11.20
CA ALA A 217 -26.53 -7.49 9.77
C ALA A 217 -25.23 -7.70 8.99
N ARG A 218 -24.10 -7.29 9.57
CA ARG A 218 -22.77 -7.61 9.05
C ARG A 218 -22.54 -9.11 9.01
N LEU A 219 -22.90 -9.85 10.07
CA LEU A 219 -22.76 -11.30 10.08
C LEU A 219 -23.63 -12.00 9.02
N MET A 220 -24.86 -11.54 8.80
CA MET A 220 -25.73 -12.09 7.75
C MET A 220 -25.21 -11.75 6.34
N GLN A 221 -24.71 -10.53 6.14
CA GLN A 221 -24.10 -10.10 4.88
C GLN A 221 -22.77 -10.82 4.63
N GLU A 222 -21.91 -10.96 5.64
CA GLU A 222 -20.70 -11.78 5.61
C GLU A 222 -21.07 -13.22 5.31
N GLN A 223 -22.14 -13.78 5.87
CA GLN A 223 -22.55 -15.16 5.58
C GLN A 223 -23.05 -15.36 4.14
N VAL A 224 -23.79 -14.40 3.58
CA VAL A 224 -24.20 -14.42 2.15
C VAL A 224 -23.00 -14.21 1.23
N THR A 225 -22.05 -13.36 1.63
CA THR A 225 -20.84 -13.07 0.84
C THR A 225 -19.82 -14.23 0.94
N MET A 226 -19.73 -14.88 2.10
CA MET A 226 -18.89 -16.06 2.38
C MET A 226 -19.48 -17.33 1.77
N SER A 227 -20.80 -17.46 1.62
CA SER A 227 -21.38 -18.58 0.85
C SER A 227 -21.20 -18.43 -0.66
N ALA A 228 -20.96 -17.21 -1.16
CA ALA A 228 -20.58 -16.97 -2.55
C ALA A 228 -19.06 -17.08 -2.81
N ASN A 229 -18.20 -16.74 -1.84
CA ASN A 229 -16.73 -16.67 -2.02
C ASN A 229 -15.91 -17.67 -1.20
N THR A 230 -16.51 -18.41 -0.27
CA THR A 230 -15.83 -19.41 0.57
C THR A 230 -16.77 -20.59 0.86
N VAL A 231 -17.07 -21.40 -0.16
CA VAL A 231 -17.08 -22.84 0.12
C VAL A 231 -15.69 -23.13 0.70
N PRO A 232 -15.54 -23.78 1.87
CA PRO A 232 -14.22 -24.21 2.32
C PRO A 232 -13.63 -25.03 1.18
N HIS A 233 -12.73 -24.43 0.41
CA HIS A 233 -12.04 -25.16 -0.64
C HIS A 233 -11.33 -26.27 0.12
N ASP A 234 -11.61 -27.53 -0.27
CA ASP A 234 -10.73 -28.64 0.07
C ASP A 234 -9.31 -28.11 -0.11
N PRO A 235 -8.41 -28.21 0.90
CA PRO A 235 -7.04 -27.75 0.78
C PRO A 235 -6.40 -28.18 -0.55
N ARG A 236 -6.78 -29.37 -1.04
CA ARG A 236 -6.38 -29.88 -2.36
C ARG A 236 -6.83 -29.01 -3.52
N GLN A 237 -8.07 -28.55 -3.52
CA GLN A 237 -8.59 -27.65 -4.55
C GLN A 237 -7.91 -26.28 -4.50
N ALA A 238 -7.67 -25.75 -3.30
CA ALA A 238 -6.92 -24.50 -3.11
C ALA A 238 -5.48 -24.62 -3.62
N PHE A 239 -4.78 -25.70 -3.30
CA PHE A 239 -3.43 -25.96 -3.81
C PHE A 239 -3.39 -26.16 -5.32
N LYS A 240 -4.42 -26.80 -5.90
CA LYS A 240 -4.51 -26.98 -7.35
C LYS A 240 -4.71 -25.65 -8.06
N ALA A 241 -5.65 -24.84 -7.58
CA ALA A 241 -5.91 -23.52 -8.14
C ALA A 241 -4.67 -22.61 -8.05
N GLU A 242 -3.96 -22.63 -6.91
CA GLU A 242 -2.75 -21.81 -6.74
C GLU A 242 -1.58 -22.34 -7.60
N TRP A 243 -1.42 -23.65 -7.74
CA TRP A 243 -0.44 -24.25 -8.65
C TRP A 243 -0.67 -23.82 -10.10
N GLU A 244 -1.91 -23.92 -10.59
CA GLU A 244 -2.30 -23.49 -11.94
C GLU A 244 -2.07 -21.99 -12.14
N ALA A 245 -2.47 -21.16 -11.16
CA ALA A 245 -2.27 -19.72 -11.21
C ALA A 245 -0.77 -19.36 -11.26
N LEU A 246 0.06 -19.94 -10.40
CA LEU A 246 1.50 -19.69 -10.36
C LEU A 246 2.19 -20.22 -11.63
N GLN A 247 1.66 -21.26 -12.27
CA GLN A 247 2.23 -21.82 -13.50
C GLN A 247 2.17 -20.83 -14.66
N ILE A 248 1.04 -20.14 -14.78
CA ILE A 248 0.79 -19.14 -15.84
C ILE A 248 1.59 -17.85 -15.58
N CYS A 249 2.06 -17.62 -14.35
CA CYS A 249 2.78 -16.40 -14.00
C CYS A 249 4.14 -16.31 -14.69
N SER A 250 4.30 -15.25 -15.49
CA SER A 250 5.57 -14.85 -16.06
C SER A 250 6.27 -13.84 -15.15
N HIS A 251 7.60 -13.93 -15.09
CA HIS A 251 8.39 -12.96 -14.37
C HIS A 251 8.59 -11.71 -15.23
N ASN A 252 7.86 -10.65 -14.92
CA ASN A 252 8.14 -9.32 -15.45
C ASN A 252 8.99 -8.59 -14.42
N TRP A 253 10.32 -8.66 -14.59
CA TRP A 253 11.23 -7.99 -13.66
C TRP A 253 11.00 -6.49 -13.74
N MET A 254 10.60 -5.88 -12.63
CA MET A 254 10.48 -4.43 -12.51
C MET A 254 11.88 -3.82 -12.29
N SER A 255 12.81 -4.17 -13.18
CA SER A 255 13.97 -3.33 -13.48
C SER A 255 13.62 -2.58 -14.75
N LYS A 256 12.82 -1.52 -14.60
CA LYS A 256 12.61 -0.53 -15.66
C LYS A 256 13.04 0.83 -15.17
N SER A 257 14.36 0.99 -15.06
CA SER A 257 15.02 1.88 -16.00
C SER A 257 15.88 1.01 -16.94
N GLU A 258 15.38 0.75 -18.16
CA GLU A 258 16.27 0.38 -19.27
C GLU A 258 17.07 1.59 -19.77
N GLY A 259 17.11 2.68 -19.02
CA GLY A 259 18.29 3.53 -18.97
C GLY A 259 19.20 2.96 -17.89
N LYS A 260 20.44 2.59 -18.25
CA LYS A 260 21.56 2.58 -17.29
C LYS A 260 21.31 3.74 -16.31
N VAL A 261 21.31 3.49 -15.01
CA VAL A 261 21.26 4.61 -14.08
C VAL A 261 22.60 5.33 -14.24
N LEU A 262 22.58 6.38 -15.06
CA LEU A 262 23.75 7.19 -15.36
C LEU A 262 23.94 8.14 -14.17
N GLU A 263 25.16 8.19 -13.66
CA GLU A 263 25.50 9.18 -12.65
C GLU A 263 25.44 10.56 -13.30
N SER A 264 24.84 11.52 -12.61
CA SER A 264 24.77 12.91 -13.03
C SER A 264 25.73 13.76 -12.21
N THR A 265 26.53 14.62 -12.85
CA THR A 265 27.41 15.58 -12.17
C THR A 265 27.31 16.98 -12.76
N LEU A 266 27.65 18.00 -11.96
CA LEU A 266 27.81 19.36 -12.46
C LEU A 266 29.23 19.55 -13.00
N ALA A 267 29.32 20.04 -14.23
CA ALA A 267 30.55 20.59 -14.79
C ALA A 267 30.38 22.09 -14.99
N LEU A 268 31.39 22.86 -14.56
CA LEU A 268 31.37 24.31 -14.73
C LEU A 268 32.71 24.79 -15.30
N ILE A 269 32.63 25.52 -16.41
CA ILE A 269 33.75 26.18 -17.09
C ILE A 269 33.67 27.66 -16.72
N LYS A 270 34.66 28.17 -15.98
CA LYS A 270 34.69 29.55 -15.51
C LYS A 270 35.11 30.52 -16.63
N SER A 271 34.99 31.82 -16.34
CA SER A 271 35.24 32.92 -17.28
C SER A 271 36.61 32.85 -17.98
N ASN A 272 37.64 32.40 -17.27
CA ASN A 272 39.01 32.26 -17.76
C ASN A 272 39.22 31.12 -18.79
N ALA A 273 38.32 30.14 -18.87
CA ALA A 273 38.42 29.00 -19.80
C ALA A 273 37.27 28.93 -20.84
N LEU A 274 36.40 29.95 -20.92
CA LEU A 274 35.30 29.98 -21.88
C LEU A 274 35.75 29.85 -23.34
N HIS A 275 36.93 30.39 -23.67
CA HIS A 275 37.50 30.33 -25.01
C HIS A 275 37.91 28.92 -25.46
N LEU A 276 37.97 27.95 -24.54
CA LEU A 276 38.27 26.53 -24.79
C LEU A 276 37.04 25.62 -24.57
N ALA A 277 35.85 26.20 -24.45
CA ALA A 277 34.64 25.44 -24.12
C ALA A 277 34.34 24.35 -25.16
N GLU A 278 34.54 24.62 -26.45
CA GLU A 278 34.30 23.63 -27.51
C GLU A 278 35.26 22.44 -27.43
N GLU A 279 36.53 22.67 -27.12
CA GLU A 279 37.54 21.63 -26.93
C GLU A 279 37.25 20.78 -25.68
N ILE A 280 36.87 21.42 -24.58
CA ILE A 280 36.48 20.74 -23.34
C ILE A 280 35.24 19.87 -23.59
N GLU A 281 34.24 20.39 -24.32
CA GLU A 281 33.04 19.64 -24.69
C GLU A 281 33.35 18.43 -25.58
N LYS A 282 34.31 18.56 -26.51
CA LYS A 282 34.78 17.42 -27.32
C LYS A 282 35.41 16.33 -26.46
N GLU A 283 36.24 16.68 -25.47
CA GLU A 283 36.83 15.71 -24.54
C GLU A 283 35.76 15.03 -23.66
N ILE A 284 34.76 15.77 -23.19
CA ILE A 284 33.61 15.21 -22.45
C ILE A 284 32.91 14.13 -23.27
N ILE A 285 32.58 14.45 -24.54
CA ILE A 285 31.90 13.52 -25.44
C ILE A 285 32.79 12.31 -25.79
N GLN A 286 34.10 12.52 -26.01
CA GLN A 286 35.05 11.43 -26.27
C GLN A 286 35.18 10.45 -25.09
N ARG A 287 34.84 10.88 -23.87
CA ARG A 287 34.88 10.06 -22.65
C ARG A 287 33.51 9.46 -22.30
N ASP A 288 32.61 9.37 -23.27
CA ASP A 288 31.26 8.80 -23.13
C ASP A 288 30.40 9.51 -22.06
N LEU A 289 30.64 10.80 -21.81
CA LEU A 289 29.75 11.63 -21.01
C LEU A 289 28.79 12.41 -21.93
N ALA A 290 27.49 12.29 -21.68
CA ALA A 290 26.47 13.05 -22.37
C ALA A 290 26.24 14.40 -21.68
N ILE A 291 26.14 15.47 -22.46
CA ILE A 291 25.77 16.79 -21.95
C ILE A 291 24.24 16.89 -21.99
N ALA A 292 23.59 16.60 -20.87
CA ALA A 292 22.12 16.58 -20.76
C ALA A 292 21.51 17.98 -20.75
N LYS A 293 22.20 18.92 -20.11
CA LYS A 293 21.83 20.35 -20.07
C LYS A 293 23.09 21.20 -20.15
N LYS A 294 22.97 22.38 -20.76
CA LYS A 294 24.01 23.39 -20.86
C LYS A 294 23.37 24.77 -20.81
N LYS A 295 23.93 25.69 -20.04
CA LYS A 295 23.58 27.11 -20.09
C LYS A 295 24.73 28.00 -19.64
N ILE A 296 24.75 29.23 -20.14
CA ILE A 296 25.62 30.28 -19.61
C ILE A 296 24.96 30.82 -18.34
N VAL A 297 25.74 30.92 -17.27
CA VAL A 297 25.33 31.44 -15.97
C VAL A 297 26.22 32.60 -15.57
N ARG A 298 25.64 33.57 -14.87
CA ARG A 298 26.37 34.65 -14.22
C ARG A 298 25.88 34.73 -12.78
N LEU A 299 26.72 34.28 -11.86
CA LEU A 299 26.40 34.25 -10.43
C LEU A 299 26.90 35.53 -9.78
N ASN A 300 26.08 36.12 -8.91
CA ASN A 300 26.54 37.22 -8.07
C ASN A 300 27.36 36.69 -6.88
N GLU A 301 27.99 37.58 -6.11
CA GLU A 301 28.86 37.20 -4.99
C GLU A 301 28.12 36.37 -3.93
N GLU A 302 26.88 36.74 -3.59
CA GLU A 302 26.04 36.02 -2.62
C GLU A 302 25.73 34.59 -3.08
N GLN A 303 25.36 34.41 -4.35
CA GLN A 303 25.13 33.09 -4.96
C GLN A 303 26.40 32.24 -5.00
N CYS A 304 27.56 32.86 -5.25
CA CYS A 304 28.84 32.15 -5.21
C CYS A 304 29.21 31.71 -3.79
N ILE A 305 28.92 32.53 -2.77
CA ILE A 305 29.11 32.19 -1.35
C ILE A 305 28.24 30.98 -1.00
N ASP A 306 26.96 31.00 -1.36
CA ASP A 306 26.03 29.90 -1.11
C ASP A 306 26.47 28.62 -1.84
N PHE A 307 26.91 28.74 -3.09
CA PHE A 307 27.40 27.62 -3.89
C PHE A 307 28.63 26.94 -3.28
N TYR A 308 29.57 27.73 -2.75
CA TYR A 308 30.82 27.25 -2.16
C TYR A 308 30.80 27.12 -0.62
N MET A 309 29.63 27.21 0.02
CA MET A 309 29.51 27.29 1.49
C MET A 309 30.24 26.16 2.23
N ASP A 310 30.30 24.95 1.66
CA ASP A 310 31.05 23.82 2.23
C ASP A 310 32.56 24.10 2.40
N MET A 311 33.10 25.03 1.61
CA MET A 311 34.50 25.45 1.65
C MET A 311 34.72 26.70 2.50
N ALA A 312 33.74 27.17 3.27
CA ALA A 312 33.84 28.43 4.04
C ALA A 312 35.02 28.45 5.05
N ARG A 313 35.57 27.29 5.42
CA ARG A 313 36.76 27.17 6.28
C ARG A 313 38.09 27.09 5.50
N SER A 314 38.05 27.04 4.18
CA SER A 314 39.24 26.97 3.33
C SER A 314 39.88 28.35 3.18
N ALA A 315 41.21 28.38 3.23
CA ALA A 315 41.98 29.61 2.94
C ALA A 315 41.77 30.12 1.49
N SER A 316 41.29 29.26 0.58
CA SER A 316 41.00 29.60 -0.82
C SER A 316 39.56 30.08 -1.06
N PHE A 317 38.69 30.11 -0.04
CA PHE A 317 37.26 30.40 -0.20
C PHE A 317 37.00 31.75 -0.91
N ASP A 318 37.59 32.83 -0.40
CA ASP A 318 37.41 34.17 -0.95
C ASP A 318 37.91 34.27 -2.40
N GLN A 319 39.02 33.60 -2.73
CA GLN A 319 39.57 33.59 -4.07
C GLN A 319 38.61 32.90 -5.05
N VAL A 320 38.08 31.73 -4.69
CA VAL A 320 37.21 30.94 -5.56
C VAL A 320 35.85 31.63 -5.76
N VAL A 321 35.30 32.26 -4.71
CA VAL A 321 34.07 33.07 -4.79
C VAL A 321 34.27 34.27 -5.72
N ARG A 322 35.37 35.02 -5.60
CA ARG A 322 35.68 36.16 -6.48
C ARG A 322 35.89 35.73 -7.92
N GLN A 323 36.58 34.61 -8.15
CA GLN A 323 36.79 34.09 -9.51
C GLN A 323 35.45 33.74 -10.18
N LEU A 324 34.56 33.01 -9.50
CA LEU A 324 33.29 32.59 -10.10
C LEU A 324 32.31 33.77 -10.30
N SER A 325 32.33 34.77 -9.41
CA SER A 325 31.48 35.97 -9.54
C SER A 325 32.03 37.01 -10.54
N SER A 326 33.28 36.88 -10.98
CA SER A 326 33.95 37.86 -11.85
C SER A 326 33.35 37.99 -13.26
N GLY A 327 32.64 36.96 -13.73
CA GLY A 327 32.18 36.90 -15.12
C GLY A 327 31.16 35.80 -15.36
N GLU A 328 30.97 35.48 -16.63
CA GLU A 328 30.10 34.40 -17.06
C GLU A 328 30.83 33.05 -16.92
N ALA A 329 30.06 32.00 -16.69
CA ALA A 329 30.51 30.62 -16.69
C ALA A 329 29.55 29.77 -17.53
N ILE A 330 30.05 28.68 -18.12
CA ILE A 330 29.21 27.67 -18.74
C ILE A 330 28.98 26.56 -17.73
N ALA A 331 27.73 26.35 -17.35
CA ALA A 331 27.31 25.23 -16.50
C ALA A 331 26.70 24.13 -17.36
N MET A 332 27.05 22.88 -17.05
CA MET A 332 26.59 21.68 -17.75
C MET A 332 26.20 20.59 -16.76
N VAL A 333 25.12 19.86 -17.06
CA VAL A 333 24.79 18.60 -16.40
C VAL A 333 25.34 17.48 -17.26
N LEU A 334 26.32 16.74 -16.73
CA LEU A 334 26.94 15.61 -17.40
C LEU A 334 26.31 14.31 -16.89
N GLU A 335 25.87 13.47 -17.81
CA GLU A 335 25.30 12.14 -17.52
C GLU A 335 26.18 11.06 -18.12
N GLY A 336 26.57 10.08 -17.32
CA GLY A 336 27.40 8.97 -17.80
C GLY A 336 27.71 7.94 -16.73
N ARG A 337 28.42 6.87 -17.11
CA ARG A 337 28.92 5.92 -16.12
C ARG A 337 30.06 6.59 -15.35
N ARG A 338 29.94 6.67 -14.02
CA ARG A 338 30.91 7.31 -13.13
C ARG A 338 31.22 8.76 -13.53
N ALA A 339 30.20 9.52 -13.93
CA ALA A 339 30.35 10.89 -14.42
C ALA A 339 31.19 11.80 -13.50
N ILE A 340 31.06 11.70 -12.18
CA ILE A 340 31.86 12.49 -11.22
C ILE A 340 33.35 12.17 -11.37
N GLY A 341 33.69 10.88 -11.34
CA GLY A 341 35.07 10.42 -11.47
C GLY A 341 35.66 10.70 -12.85
N THR A 342 34.89 10.48 -13.91
CA THR A 342 35.31 10.74 -15.29
C THR A 342 35.56 12.23 -15.51
N TRP A 343 34.69 13.11 -15.00
CA TRP A 343 34.89 14.56 -15.10
C TRP A 343 36.14 15.04 -14.35
N LYS A 344 36.36 14.55 -13.12
CA LYS A 344 37.60 14.82 -12.37
C LYS A 344 38.85 14.36 -13.11
N ASN A 345 38.80 13.20 -13.75
CA ASN A 345 39.91 12.69 -14.56
C ASN A 345 40.19 13.55 -15.80
N ILE A 346 39.15 14.10 -16.43
CA ILE A 346 39.31 15.06 -17.55
C ILE A 346 40.01 16.32 -17.04
N ILE A 347 39.55 16.91 -15.93
CA ILE A 347 40.20 18.09 -15.33
C ILE A 347 41.68 17.80 -15.02
N GLN A 348 41.97 16.67 -14.37
CA GLN A 348 43.34 16.29 -14.03
C GLN A 348 44.22 16.08 -15.27
N LYS A 349 43.67 15.52 -16.36
CA LYS A 349 44.38 15.38 -17.64
C LYS A 349 44.72 16.76 -18.21
N LEU A 350 43.76 17.69 -18.23
CA LEU A 350 43.94 19.04 -18.77
C LEU A 350 44.94 19.87 -17.95
N ASP A 351 44.94 19.70 -16.63
CA ASP A 351 45.90 20.33 -15.70
C ASP A 351 47.34 19.83 -15.96
N ASN A 352 47.51 18.54 -16.23
CA ASN A 352 48.82 17.91 -16.46
C ASN A 352 49.35 18.06 -17.89
N ALA A 353 48.47 18.08 -18.89
CA ALA A 353 48.83 18.12 -20.31
C ALA A 353 47.78 18.95 -21.08
N PRO A 354 48.07 20.23 -21.39
CA PRO A 354 47.16 21.06 -22.18
C PRO A 354 47.03 20.53 -23.61
N PHE A 355 45.97 20.92 -24.31
CA PHE A 355 45.67 20.48 -25.67
C PHE A 355 46.87 20.67 -26.62
N GLU A 356 47.21 19.64 -27.40
CA GLU A 356 48.40 19.61 -28.29
C GLU A 356 48.46 20.81 -29.26
N ASN A 357 47.32 21.33 -29.71
CA ASN A 357 47.28 22.45 -30.67
C ASN A 357 47.23 23.85 -30.02
N TYR A 358 47.17 23.93 -28.69
CA TYR A 358 47.00 25.18 -27.94
C TYR A 358 48.13 25.37 -26.91
N HIS A 359 49.38 25.08 -27.30
CA HIS A 359 50.60 25.15 -26.47
C HIS A 359 50.83 26.47 -25.67
N GLN A 360 49.99 27.50 -25.83
CA GLN A 360 50.06 28.77 -25.09
C GLN A 360 48.87 29.04 -24.16
N LEU A 361 47.84 28.20 -24.13
CA LEU A 361 46.63 28.39 -23.31
C LEU A 361 46.53 27.26 -22.28
N HIS A 362 46.83 27.59 -21.03
CA HIS A 362 46.82 26.64 -19.93
C HIS A 362 45.44 26.63 -19.26
N VAL A 363 44.81 25.45 -19.22
CA VAL A 363 43.66 25.19 -18.35
C VAL A 363 44.22 24.61 -17.07
N ASP A 364 44.36 25.45 -16.04
CA ASP A 364 44.65 24.94 -14.70
C ASP A 364 43.39 24.37 -14.05
N LYS A 365 43.56 23.62 -12.97
CA LYS A 365 42.46 23.13 -12.13
C LYS A 365 41.52 24.24 -11.60
N GLU A 366 41.94 25.50 -11.57
CA GLU A 366 41.10 26.61 -11.08
C GLU A 366 40.12 27.10 -12.15
N CYS A 367 40.40 26.89 -13.44
CA CYS A 367 39.52 27.20 -14.56
C CYS A 367 38.20 26.40 -14.57
N LEU A 368 38.21 25.21 -13.97
CA LEU A 368 37.10 24.27 -14.01
C LEU A 368 36.60 23.95 -12.60
N HIS A 369 35.34 23.55 -12.47
CA HIS A 369 34.77 23.04 -11.22
C HIS A 369 34.18 21.66 -11.43
N ALA A 370 34.41 20.79 -10.45
CA ALA A 370 33.82 19.46 -10.34
C ALA A 370 33.27 19.25 -8.95
N SER A 371 32.11 18.63 -8.88
CA SER A 371 31.52 18.17 -7.63
C SER A 371 32.39 17.08 -6.98
N ASP A 372 32.51 17.10 -5.65
CA ASP A 372 33.41 16.17 -4.97
C ASP A 372 32.87 14.75 -4.87
N ASP A 373 31.58 14.68 -4.55
CA ASP A 373 30.82 13.48 -4.32
C ASP A 373 29.40 13.67 -4.85
N TYR A 374 28.62 12.60 -4.75
CA TYR A 374 27.25 12.54 -5.19
C TYR A 374 26.33 13.58 -4.52
N PHE A 375 26.44 13.78 -3.20
CA PHE A 375 25.55 14.68 -2.48
C PHE A 375 25.80 16.12 -2.91
N LYS A 376 27.08 16.47 -3.07
CA LYS A 376 27.51 17.75 -3.60
C LYS A 376 27.06 17.95 -5.04
N ALA A 377 27.24 16.95 -5.91
CA ALA A 377 26.79 17.00 -7.30
C ALA A 377 25.29 17.27 -7.41
N ARG A 378 24.47 16.54 -6.65
CA ARG A 378 23.02 16.72 -6.64
C ARG A 378 22.60 18.11 -6.18
N ARG A 379 23.19 18.60 -5.09
CA ARG A 379 22.91 19.95 -4.58
C ARG A 379 23.31 21.02 -5.59
N GLU A 380 24.51 20.91 -6.15
CA GLU A 380 25.05 21.86 -7.13
C GLU A 380 24.23 21.87 -8.44
N ILE A 381 23.83 20.70 -8.94
CA ILE A 381 22.91 20.59 -10.08
C ILE A 381 21.57 21.27 -9.76
N GLN A 382 20.96 20.98 -8.60
CA GLN A 382 19.67 21.57 -8.25
C GLN A 382 19.75 23.09 -8.03
N PHE A 383 20.89 23.58 -7.53
CA PHE A 383 21.15 25.00 -7.34
C PHE A 383 21.19 25.74 -8.69
N ILE A 384 21.90 25.19 -9.68
CA ILE A 384 22.02 25.81 -11.00
C ILE A 384 20.82 25.50 -11.90
N PHE A 385 20.31 24.28 -11.89
CA PHE A 385 19.25 23.74 -12.74
C PHE A 385 18.09 23.17 -11.91
N PRO A 386 17.29 24.01 -11.23
CA PRO A 386 16.18 23.57 -10.37
C PRO A 386 15.10 22.79 -11.12
N GLU A 387 15.03 22.93 -12.45
CA GLU A 387 14.11 22.21 -13.33
C GLU A 387 14.53 20.76 -13.65
N VAL A 388 15.78 20.38 -13.38
CA VAL A 388 16.29 19.04 -13.68
C VAL A 388 15.74 18.05 -12.66
N GLN A 389 15.04 17.04 -13.15
CA GLN A 389 14.60 15.90 -12.34
C GLN A 389 15.72 14.87 -12.28
N LEU A 390 16.41 14.83 -11.15
CA LEU A 390 17.42 13.81 -10.89
C LEU A 390 16.77 12.52 -10.41
N VAL A 391 17.37 11.40 -10.79
CA VAL A 391 16.92 10.07 -10.37
C VAL A 391 16.89 10.00 -8.82
N PRO A 392 15.88 9.35 -8.22
CA PRO A 392 15.82 9.20 -6.77
C PRO A 392 17.03 8.43 -6.22
N TRP A 393 17.60 8.92 -5.12
CA TRP A 393 18.80 8.37 -4.46
C TRP A 393 18.75 6.85 -4.24
N ASN A 394 17.57 6.32 -3.88
CA ASN A 394 17.37 4.90 -3.63
C ASN A 394 17.61 4.04 -4.88
N GLU A 395 17.24 4.54 -6.06
CA GLU A 395 17.36 3.79 -7.31
C GLU A 395 18.82 3.75 -7.80
N GLU A 396 19.57 4.85 -7.61
CA GLU A 396 20.98 4.94 -7.98
C GLU A 396 21.88 4.13 -7.05
N VAL A 397 21.64 4.17 -5.73
CA VAL A 397 22.36 3.33 -4.76
C VAL A 397 22.09 1.85 -5.03
N GLN A 398 20.83 1.48 -5.31
CA GLN A 398 20.51 0.11 -5.69
C GLN A 398 21.22 -0.30 -6.97
N HIS A 399 21.25 0.55 -7.99
CA HIS A 399 21.98 0.27 -9.22
C HIS A 399 23.49 0.14 -9.00
N TYR A 400 24.13 1.04 -8.26
CA TYR A 400 25.55 0.94 -7.91
C TYR A 400 25.85 -0.35 -7.15
N LEU A 401 25.02 -0.70 -6.16
CA LEU A 401 25.15 -1.96 -5.44
C LEU A 401 25.01 -3.15 -6.39
N GLN A 402 24.02 -3.17 -7.29
CA GLN A 402 23.78 -4.30 -8.19
C GLN A 402 24.82 -4.45 -9.30
N GLU A 403 25.31 -3.35 -9.87
CA GLU A 403 26.18 -3.36 -11.05
C GLU A 403 27.67 -3.40 -10.68
N GLU A 404 28.08 -2.69 -9.63
CA GLU A 404 29.50 -2.49 -9.32
C GLU A 404 29.94 -3.28 -8.07
N VAL A 405 29.10 -3.36 -7.03
CA VAL A 405 29.49 -3.96 -5.74
C VAL A 405 29.13 -5.44 -5.65
N ILE A 406 27.87 -5.79 -5.87
CA ILE A 406 27.32 -7.14 -5.65
C ILE A 406 28.02 -8.18 -6.53
N PRO A 407 28.34 -7.97 -7.82
CA PRO A 407 29.00 -9.00 -8.63
C PRO A 407 30.38 -9.39 -8.07
N THR A 408 31.19 -8.39 -7.73
CA THR A 408 32.53 -8.58 -7.16
C THR A 408 32.44 -9.15 -5.75
N MET A 409 31.58 -8.59 -4.91
CA MET A 409 31.37 -9.05 -3.54
C MET A 409 30.82 -10.47 -3.48
N SER A 410 29.91 -10.86 -4.37
CA SER A 410 29.35 -12.21 -4.39
C SER A 410 30.43 -13.24 -4.75
N ARG A 411 31.28 -12.93 -5.73
CA ARG A 411 32.44 -13.78 -6.06
C ARG A 411 33.41 -13.90 -4.89
N ALA A 412 33.72 -12.77 -4.26
CA ALA A 412 34.61 -12.72 -3.10
C ALA A 412 34.09 -13.58 -1.95
N LEU A 413 32.79 -13.47 -1.64
CA LEU A 413 32.15 -14.23 -0.57
C LEU A 413 32.02 -15.72 -0.91
N GLU A 414 31.78 -16.07 -2.18
CA GLU A 414 31.78 -17.46 -2.64
C GLU A 414 33.17 -18.11 -2.46
N GLU A 415 34.24 -17.42 -2.85
CA GLU A 415 35.60 -17.91 -2.66
C GLU A 415 36.04 -17.93 -1.20
N LEU A 416 35.61 -16.95 -0.39
CA LEU A 416 35.84 -16.93 1.05
C LEU A 416 35.20 -18.15 1.72
N ALA A 417 33.96 -18.49 1.33
CA ALA A 417 33.27 -19.67 1.84
C ALA A 417 33.96 -20.97 1.43
N ARG A 418 34.54 -21.02 0.21
CA ARG A 418 35.28 -22.19 -0.30
C ARG A 418 36.64 -22.37 0.37
N THR A 419 37.38 -21.29 0.58
CA THR A 419 38.73 -21.31 1.14
C THR A 419 38.74 -21.42 2.67
N ASN A 420 37.70 -20.88 3.32
CA ASN A 420 37.52 -20.87 4.78
C ASN A 420 38.81 -20.49 5.56
N PRO A 421 39.36 -19.28 5.30
CA PRO A 421 40.63 -18.84 5.88
C PRO A 421 40.49 -18.53 7.38
N ILE A 422 41.63 -18.58 8.10
CA ILE A 422 41.69 -18.33 9.55
C ILE A 422 41.24 -16.91 9.92
N ASP A 423 41.54 -15.92 9.07
CA ASP A 423 41.06 -14.54 9.20
C ASP A 423 40.23 -14.15 7.97
N PRO A 424 38.90 -14.35 8.00
CA PRO A 424 38.02 -14.07 6.88
C PRO A 424 38.00 -12.59 6.46
N LEU A 425 38.14 -11.66 7.41
CA LEU A 425 38.08 -10.23 7.11
C LEU A 425 39.36 -9.75 6.42
N LYS A 426 40.54 -10.13 6.95
CA LYS A 426 41.82 -9.80 6.30
C LYS A 426 41.88 -10.44 4.91
N TRP A 427 41.47 -11.70 4.79
CA TRP A 427 41.45 -12.39 3.51
C TRP A 427 40.52 -11.72 2.50
N LEU A 428 39.30 -11.35 2.91
CA LEU A 428 38.33 -10.68 2.04
C LEU A 428 38.85 -9.33 1.56
N ALA A 429 39.44 -8.53 2.46
CA ALA A 429 40.03 -7.25 2.12
C ALA A 429 41.17 -7.41 1.09
N SER A 430 42.12 -8.33 1.33
CA SER A 430 43.19 -8.64 0.38
C SER A 430 42.69 -9.22 -0.93
N TRP A 431 41.58 -9.96 -0.92
CA TRP A 431 40.96 -10.48 -2.14
C TRP A 431 40.34 -9.37 -2.98
N LEU A 432 39.50 -8.52 -2.36
CA LEU A 432 38.87 -7.38 -3.03
C LEU A 432 39.91 -6.40 -3.56
N TRP A 433 40.99 -6.16 -2.80
CA TRP A 433 42.11 -5.32 -3.21
C TRP A 433 42.84 -5.80 -4.46
N ARG A 434 42.96 -7.13 -4.64
CA ARG A 434 43.60 -7.77 -5.80
C ARG A 434 42.68 -7.87 -7.01
N HIS A 435 41.36 -7.90 -6.79
CA HIS A 435 40.35 -8.09 -7.84
C HIS A 435 39.49 -6.84 -8.05
N ASP A 436 40.02 -5.66 -7.71
CA ASP A 436 39.37 -4.38 -7.97
C ASP A 436 39.37 -4.11 -9.50
N PRO A 437 38.21 -4.06 -10.17
CA PRO A 437 38.11 -3.82 -11.61
C PRO A 437 38.67 -2.47 -12.06
N GLN A 438 38.85 -1.52 -11.13
CA GLN A 438 39.34 -0.17 -11.41
C GLN A 438 40.85 -0.05 -11.30
N ARG A 439 41.50 -1.05 -10.70
CA ARG A 439 42.95 -1.16 -10.65
C ARG A 439 43.39 -1.87 -11.92
N GLY A 440 44.06 -1.15 -12.81
CA GLY A 440 44.75 -1.79 -13.94
C GLY A 440 45.69 -2.88 -13.44
N GLU A 441 45.94 -3.92 -14.26
CA GLU A 441 46.81 -5.05 -13.93
C GLU A 441 48.18 -4.57 -13.43
N SER A 442 48.32 -4.46 -12.11
CA SER A 442 49.58 -4.13 -11.45
C SER A 442 50.38 -5.41 -11.33
N THR A 443 51.43 -5.55 -12.11
CA THR A 443 52.37 -6.69 -12.11
C THR A 443 53.34 -6.68 -10.91
N ILE A 444 53.10 -5.87 -9.89
CA ILE A 444 53.97 -5.81 -8.71
C ILE A 444 53.29 -6.57 -7.57
N ALA A 445 53.87 -7.72 -7.27
CA ALA A 445 53.57 -8.54 -6.12
C ALA A 445 53.90 -7.76 -4.85
N ASP A 446 52.86 -7.26 -4.17
CA ASP A 446 52.98 -6.76 -2.81
C ASP A 446 52.27 -7.74 -1.88
N ASP A 447 53.06 -8.72 -1.41
CA ASP A 447 52.79 -9.54 -0.23
C ASP A 447 52.85 -8.65 1.02
N TYR A 448 51.72 -8.52 1.76
CA TYR A 448 51.66 -8.26 3.22
C TYR A 448 50.31 -8.65 3.84
#